data_AF-A8NSY7-F1
#
_entry.id   AF-A8NSY7-F1
#
_cell.length_a   1.000
_cell.length_b   1.000
_cell.length_c   1.000
_cell.angle_alpha   90.00
_cell.angle_beta   90.00
_cell.angle_gamma   90.00
#
_symmetry.space_group_name_H-M   'P 1'
#
loop_
_entity.id
_entity.type
_entity.pdbx_description
1 polymer ?
#
loop_
_entity_poly.entity_id
_entity_poly.type
_entity_poly.pdbx_seq_one_letter_code
_entity_poly.pdbx_strand_id
1 'polypeptide(L)'
;MTLPPRENGLMTTPMVTTLVDICRIAACCALVERSALVQIFFEEVVDAEAYVHAKRPGTATSKSNPQTDFKEPGMKVPVSALNDCLDSFTAADEQRSKASTTLFADTGLMGLLCLHNRVLWLANMTSTGERQFYAIVLLLKLFSHLPPSMTVGLLYDIGCQLERSCIKWDLLDGYRDCIVWGISVLEKK
;
A
#
# COMPACT_ATOMS: atom_id res chain seq x y z
N MET A 1 16.91 -3.61 49.67
CA MET A 1 17.14 -3.20 48.27
C MET A 1 16.99 -4.43 47.40
N THR A 2 15.78 -4.70 46.93
CA THR A 2 15.46 -5.80 46.02
C THR A 2 15.34 -5.23 44.62
N LEU A 3 16.21 -5.67 43.70
CA LEU A 3 16.09 -5.38 42.27
C LEU A 3 14.84 -6.08 41.73
N PRO A 4 14.03 -5.44 40.86
CA PRO A 4 12.98 -6.15 40.15
C PRO A 4 13.58 -7.10 39.09
N PRO A 5 12.89 -8.20 38.75
CA PRO A 5 13.39 -9.21 37.83
C PRO A 5 13.45 -8.65 36.40
N ARG A 6 14.48 -9.05 35.66
CA ARG A 6 14.52 -8.88 34.20
C ARG A 6 13.49 -9.83 33.59
N GLU A 7 12.36 -9.28 33.18
CA GLU A 7 11.46 -9.98 32.28
C GLU A 7 12.09 -10.02 30.89
N ASN A 8 12.56 -11.20 30.49
CA ASN A 8 12.88 -11.52 29.11
C ASN A 8 11.57 -11.64 28.31
N GLY A 9 10.88 -10.53 28.11
CA GLY A 9 9.80 -10.42 27.16
C GLY A 9 10.39 -10.12 25.79
N LEU A 10 10.60 -11.14 24.97
CA LEU A 10 10.63 -10.96 23.52
C LEU A 10 9.19 -10.57 23.12
N MET A 11 8.85 -9.31 23.38
CA MET A 11 7.61 -8.71 22.96
C MET A 11 7.77 -8.45 21.48
N THR A 12 7.42 -9.47 20.68
CA THR A 12 7.27 -9.33 19.24
C THR A 12 6.14 -8.33 19.01
N THR A 13 6.50 -7.05 18.92
CA THR A 13 5.59 -6.03 18.43
C THR A 13 5.23 -6.42 16.99
N PRO A 14 3.95 -6.35 16.59
CA PRO A 14 3.60 -6.61 15.21
C PRO A 14 4.15 -5.45 14.39
N MET A 15 5.35 -5.59 13.83
CA MET A 15 5.78 -4.77 12.72
C MET A 15 4.68 -4.86 11.68
N VAL A 16 3.98 -3.76 11.49
CA VAL A 16 2.94 -3.62 10.47
C VAL A 16 3.58 -4.05 9.16
N THR A 17 3.18 -5.19 8.62
CA THR A 17 3.62 -5.64 7.30
C THR A 17 2.39 -5.58 6.42
N THR A 18 2.26 -4.49 5.66
CA THR A 18 1.22 -4.40 4.63
C THR A 18 1.78 -5.06 3.39
N LEU A 19 1.15 -6.17 2.98
CA LEU A 19 1.60 -6.99 1.86
C LEU A 19 0.83 -6.62 0.59
N VAL A 20 1.58 -6.21 -0.41
CA VAL A 20 1.09 -6.05 -1.78
C VAL A 20 1.61 -7.24 -2.57
N ASP A 21 0.72 -8.11 -3.04
CA ASP A 21 1.09 -9.33 -3.74
C ASP A 21 0.90 -9.18 -5.25
N ILE A 22 1.84 -9.68 -6.04
CA ILE A 22 1.83 -9.55 -7.49
C ILE A 22 1.63 -10.89 -8.20
N CYS A 23 0.60 -10.96 -9.05
CA CYS A 23 0.23 -12.14 -9.81
C CYS A 23 0.81 -12.16 -11.25
N ARG A 24 1.45 -13.29 -11.58
CA ARG A 24 2.09 -13.68 -12.86
C ARG A 24 3.29 -12.86 -13.31
N ILE A 25 4.43 -13.07 -12.63
CA ILE A 25 5.71 -12.59 -13.13
C ILE A 25 6.68 -13.78 -13.28
N ALA A 26 6.91 -14.25 -14.51
CA ALA A 26 8.07 -15.08 -14.84
C ALA A 26 9.39 -14.33 -14.56
N ALA A 27 9.37 -13.00 -14.67
CA ALA A 27 10.40 -12.11 -14.17
C ALA A 27 10.53 -12.03 -12.62
N CYS A 28 9.70 -12.68 -11.78
CA CYS A 28 9.88 -12.60 -10.32
C CYS A 28 11.24 -13.19 -9.94
N CYS A 29 11.61 -14.34 -10.52
CA CYS A 29 12.93 -14.93 -10.30
C CYS A 29 14.06 -13.98 -10.74
N ALA A 30 13.91 -13.35 -11.90
CA ALA A 30 14.91 -12.41 -12.43
C ALA A 30 15.03 -11.13 -11.58
N LEU A 31 13.94 -10.63 -11.00
CA LEU A 31 13.94 -9.45 -10.12
C LEU A 31 14.59 -9.78 -8.77
N VAL A 32 14.21 -10.91 -8.15
CA VAL A 32 14.80 -11.36 -6.88
C VAL A 32 16.31 -11.58 -7.03
N GLU A 33 16.78 -12.08 -8.17
CA GLU A 33 18.22 -12.29 -8.42
C GLU A 33 19.00 -11.01 -8.72
N ARG A 34 18.33 -9.95 -9.22
CA ARG A 34 18.97 -8.67 -9.57
C ARG A 34 18.93 -7.64 -8.44
N SER A 35 18.00 -7.76 -7.51
CA SER A 35 17.87 -6.86 -6.37
C SER A 35 18.92 -7.19 -5.31
N ALA A 36 20.09 -6.54 -5.39
CA ALA A 36 21.12 -6.61 -4.34
C ALA A 36 20.63 -6.00 -3.01
N LEU A 37 19.62 -5.12 -3.06
CA LEU A 37 18.98 -4.50 -1.91
C LEU A 37 17.47 -4.68 -2.00
N VAL A 38 16.90 -5.24 -0.93
CA VAL A 38 15.45 -5.42 -0.75
C VAL A 38 14.81 -4.14 -0.17
N GLN A 39 15.58 -3.13 0.21
CA GLN A 39 15.03 -1.93 0.87
C GLN A 39 14.92 -0.76 -0.11
N ILE A 40 13.77 -0.10 -0.11
CA ILE A 40 13.57 1.20 -0.77
C ILE A 40 14.34 2.26 0.02
N PHE A 41 15.07 3.12 -0.68
CA PHE A 41 15.80 4.20 -0.04
C PHE A 41 14.84 5.26 0.49
N PHE A 42 15.24 5.93 1.57
CA PHE A 42 14.45 7.01 2.17
C PHE A 42 14.13 8.12 1.15
N GLU A 43 15.08 8.48 0.29
CA GLU A 43 14.89 9.48 -0.76
C GLU A 43 13.79 9.07 -1.76
N GLU A 44 13.72 7.80 -2.16
CA GLU A 44 12.67 7.30 -3.05
C GLU A 44 11.27 7.41 -2.40
N VAL A 45 11.19 7.23 -1.08
CA VAL A 45 9.93 7.42 -0.33
C VAL A 45 9.53 8.90 -0.33
N VAL A 46 10.47 9.80 -0.08
CA VAL A 46 10.25 11.26 -0.09
C VAL A 46 9.78 11.73 -1.46
N ASP A 47 10.42 11.25 -2.53
CA ASP A 47 10.04 11.57 -3.91
C ASP A 47 8.63 11.09 -4.24
N ALA A 48 8.26 9.88 -3.81
CA ALA A 48 6.91 9.35 -4.00
C ALA A 48 5.87 10.13 -3.19
N GLU A 49 6.20 10.56 -1.97
CA GLU A 49 5.34 11.44 -1.17
C GLU A 49 5.11 12.78 -1.89
N ALA A 50 6.18 13.44 -2.34
CA ALA A 50 6.11 14.67 -3.11
C ALA A 50 5.29 14.51 -4.40
N TYR A 51 5.49 13.42 -5.13
CA TYR A 51 4.74 13.07 -6.34
C TYR A 51 3.23 12.97 -6.07
N VAL A 52 2.83 12.24 -5.01
CA VAL A 52 1.42 12.08 -4.64
C VAL A 52 0.82 13.41 -4.20
N HIS A 53 1.53 14.21 -3.40
CA HIS A 53 1.06 15.51 -2.94
C HIS A 53 0.91 16.52 -4.07
N ALA A 54 1.83 16.54 -5.04
CA ALA A 54 1.74 17.42 -6.19
C ALA A 54 0.49 17.15 -7.05
N LYS A 55 0.05 15.89 -7.14
CA LYS A 55 -1.14 15.50 -7.92
C LYS A 55 -2.46 15.61 -7.15
N ARG A 56 -2.43 15.74 -5.81
CA ARG A 56 -3.62 15.81 -4.97
C ARG A 56 -3.86 17.24 -4.46
N PRO A 57 -4.71 18.07 -5.12
CA PRO A 57 -5.17 19.32 -4.55
C PRO A 57 -5.94 19.07 -3.23
N GLY A 58 -5.81 20.00 -2.29
CA GLY A 58 -6.46 19.95 -0.97
C GLY A 58 -7.94 19.58 -1.05
N THR A 59 -8.37 18.70 -0.15
CA THR A 59 -9.63 17.94 -0.22
C THR A 59 -10.88 18.82 -0.27
N ALA A 60 -11.66 18.73 -1.35
CA ALA A 60 -13.08 19.07 -1.33
C ALA A 60 -13.88 17.80 -1.00
N THR A 61 -14.55 17.79 0.14
CA THR A 61 -15.40 16.68 0.60
C THR A 61 -16.70 16.68 -0.21
N SER A 62 -16.79 15.84 -1.24
CA SER A 62 -18.04 15.61 -1.95
C SER A 62 -18.94 14.70 -1.11
N LYS A 63 -19.91 15.26 -0.40
CA LYS A 63 -21.02 14.49 0.18
C LYS A 63 -21.89 13.97 -0.95
N SER A 64 -22.03 12.66 -1.10
CA SER A 64 -22.91 12.05 -2.11
C SER A 64 -24.38 12.05 -1.64
N ASN A 65 -25.27 12.51 -2.52
CA ASN A 65 -26.72 12.44 -2.37
C ASN A 65 -27.21 10.99 -2.69
N PRO A 66 -28.22 10.44 -2.00
CA PRO A 66 -28.59 9.02 -2.09
C PRO A 66 -29.50 8.73 -3.28
N GLN A 67 -29.00 8.93 -4.50
CA GLN A 67 -29.79 8.66 -5.71
C GLN A 67 -28.99 7.82 -6.69
N THR A 68 -29.32 6.53 -6.70
CA THR A 68 -28.79 5.45 -7.56
C THR A 68 -27.28 5.19 -7.43
N ASP A 69 -26.93 3.98 -6.99
CA ASP A 69 -25.55 3.55 -6.90
C ASP A 69 -24.94 3.41 -8.30
N PHE A 70 -24.01 4.31 -8.65
CA PHE A 70 -23.40 4.39 -9.97
C PHE A 70 -21.94 3.95 -9.93
N LYS A 71 -21.36 3.64 -11.10
CA LYS A 71 -19.93 3.35 -11.25
C LYS A 71 -19.20 4.60 -11.73
N GLU A 72 -18.11 4.97 -11.04
CA GLU A 72 -17.25 6.06 -11.51
C GLU A 72 -16.58 5.66 -12.84
N PRO A 73 -16.30 6.61 -13.76
CA PRO A 73 -15.56 6.31 -14.97
C PRO A 73 -14.22 5.63 -14.66
N GLY A 74 -13.92 4.52 -15.34
CA GLY A 74 -12.70 3.74 -15.11
C GLY A 74 -12.78 2.72 -13.97
N MET A 75 -13.82 2.76 -13.12
CA MET A 75 -14.00 1.81 -12.02
C MET A 75 -14.92 0.64 -12.42
N LYS A 76 -14.58 -0.56 -11.94
CA LYS A 76 -15.36 -1.79 -12.19
C LYS A 76 -16.48 -2.01 -11.16
N VAL A 77 -16.33 -1.43 -9.98
CA VAL A 77 -17.23 -1.53 -8.82
C VAL A 77 -18.00 -0.22 -8.60
N PRO A 78 -19.20 -0.27 -8.00
CA PRO A 78 -20.00 0.92 -7.72
C PRO A 78 -19.40 1.79 -6.59
N VAL A 79 -19.84 3.04 -6.52
CA VAL A 79 -19.40 4.02 -5.52
C VAL A 79 -19.71 3.56 -4.10
N SER A 80 -20.85 2.91 -3.85
CA SER A 80 -21.19 2.35 -2.54
C SER A 80 -20.10 1.42 -2.00
N ALA A 81 -19.73 0.41 -2.79
CA ALA A 81 -18.70 -0.56 -2.45
C ALA A 81 -17.32 0.09 -2.24
N LEU A 82 -16.99 1.13 -3.01
CA LEU A 82 -15.77 1.90 -2.80
C LEU A 82 -15.81 2.66 -1.47
N ASN A 83 -16.92 3.30 -1.14
CA ASN A 83 -17.02 4.03 0.12
C ASN A 83 -17.01 3.07 1.31
N ASP A 84 -17.74 1.95 1.24
CA ASP A 84 -17.76 0.92 2.30
C ASP A 84 -16.36 0.32 2.55
N CYS A 85 -15.58 0.11 1.49
CA CYS A 85 -14.19 -0.35 1.60
C CYS A 85 -13.29 0.68 2.28
N LEU A 86 -13.42 1.96 1.90
CA LEU A 86 -12.67 3.05 2.53
C LEU A 86 -13.01 3.20 4.01
N ASP A 87 -14.29 3.12 4.36
CA ASP A 87 -14.77 3.25 5.73
C ASP A 87 -14.27 2.07 6.59
N SER A 88 -14.34 0.85 6.06
CA SER A 88 -13.84 -0.36 6.73
C SER A 88 -12.33 -0.27 6.99
N PHE A 89 -11.56 0.24 6.04
CA PHE A 89 -10.12 0.45 6.21
C PHE A 89 -9.81 1.55 7.22
N THR A 90 -10.48 2.69 7.12
CA THR A 90 -10.28 3.83 8.03
C THR A 90 -10.56 3.42 9.48
N ALA A 91 -11.66 2.69 9.72
CA ALA A 91 -11.98 2.18 11.05
C ALA A 91 -10.88 1.23 11.59
N ALA A 92 -10.33 0.38 10.73
CA ALA A 92 -9.25 -0.53 11.12
C ALA A 92 -7.92 0.19 11.39
N ASP A 93 -7.56 1.21 10.59
CA ASP A 93 -6.34 2.00 10.78
C ASP A 93 -6.42 2.89 12.04
N GLU A 94 -7.59 3.47 12.32
CA GLU A 94 -7.82 4.21 13.58
C GLU A 94 -7.69 3.32 14.81
N GLN A 95 -8.16 2.07 14.74
CA GLN A 95 -7.98 1.11 15.84
C GLN A 95 -6.50 0.75 16.03
N ARG A 96 -5.74 0.66 14.93
CA ARG A 96 -4.32 0.30 14.93
C ARG A 96 -3.42 1.43 15.44
N SER A 97 -3.67 2.66 15.03
CA SER A 97 -2.90 3.84 15.44
C SER A 97 -2.98 4.11 16.95
N LYS A 98 -4.07 3.70 17.61
CA LYS A 98 -4.22 3.77 19.07
C LYS A 98 -3.34 2.77 19.84
N ALA A 99 -2.70 1.80 19.17
CA ALA A 99 -1.97 0.72 19.82
C ALA A 99 -0.43 0.82 19.76
N SER A 100 0.17 1.73 18.97
CA SER A 100 1.60 1.55 18.56
C SER A 100 2.48 2.80 18.40
N THR A 101 2.19 3.96 19.00
CA THR A 101 2.94 5.21 18.70
C THR A 101 3.97 5.65 19.74
N THR A 102 4.13 4.96 20.87
CA THR A 102 4.89 5.51 22.00
C THR A 102 6.39 5.19 22.04
N LEU A 103 6.92 4.32 21.16
CA LEU A 103 8.28 3.77 21.38
C LEU A 103 9.22 3.66 20.15
N PHE A 104 8.80 3.88 18.90
CA PHE A 104 9.67 3.68 17.73
C PHE A 104 9.50 4.77 16.65
N ALA A 105 10.62 5.16 16.02
CA ALA A 105 10.66 6.12 14.90
C ALA A 105 10.11 5.52 13.60
N ASP A 106 10.31 4.21 13.40
CA ASP A 106 9.65 3.44 12.36
C ASP A 106 8.36 2.85 12.93
N THR A 107 7.25 3.19 12.30
CA THR A 107 5.90 2.76 12.67
C THR A 107 5.47 1.46 11.98
N GLY A 108 6.23 0.99 10.98
CA GLY A 108 5.92 -0.21 10.21
C GLY A 108 6.82 -0.44 8.99
N LEU A 109 6.55 -1.52 8.26
CA LEU A 109 7.15 -1.86 6.97
C LEU A 109 6.04 -2.10 5.94
N MET A 110 6.14 -1.47 4.77
CA MET A 110 5.28 -1.82 3.64
C MET A 110 6.07 -2.66 2.63
N GLY A 111 5.53 -3.81 2.24
CA GLY A 111 6.24 -4.78 1.41
C GLY A 111 5.56 -5.05 0.08
N LEU A 112 6.36 -5.13 -0.98
CA LEU A 112 5.95 -5.68 -2.26
C LEU A 112 6.48 -7.10 -2.37
N LEU A 113 5.57 -8.05 -2.46
CA LEU A 113 5.88 -9.46 -2.58
C LEU A 113 5.40 -9.96 -3.94
N CYS A 114 6.07 -11.00 -4.44
CA CYS A 114 5.50 -11.79 -5.53
C CYS A 114 4.79 -13.02 -4.95
N LEU A 115 3.88 -13.62 -5.73
CA LEU A 115 3.08 -14.80 -5.34
C LEU A 115 3.89 -16.02 -4.86
N HIS A 116 5.21 -16.04 -5.08
CA HIS A 116 6.10 -17.06 -4.50
C HIS A 116 6.45 -16.77 -3.03
N ASN A 117 5.74 -15.83 -2.38
CA ASN A 117 6.00 -15.31 -1.04
C ASN A 117 7.44 -14.80 -0.88
N ARG A 118 7.99 -14.22 -1.95
CA ARG A 118 9.32 -13.59 -1.94
C ARG A 118 9.16 -12.08 -1.89
N VAL A 119 9.83 -11.48 -0.93
CA VAL A 119 9.93 -10.02 -0.82
C VAL A 119 10.76 -9.50 -1.99
N LEU A 120 10.19 -8.58 -2.75
CA LEU A 120 10.89 -7.85 -3.80
C LEU A 120 11.49 -6.57 -3.20
N TRP A 121 10.65 -5.77 -2.53
CA TRP A 121 11.08 -4.55 -1.85
C TRP A 121 10.30 -4.26 -0.56
N LEU A 122 10.94 -3.56 0.37
CA LEU A 122 10.39 -3.06 1.64
C LEU A 122 10.60 -1.55 1.74
N ALA A 123 9.56 -0.82 2.13
CA ALA A 123 9.63 0.58 2.48
C ALA A 123 9.43 0.75 4.00
N ASN A 124 10.33 1.51 4.64
CA ASN A 124 10.18 1.88 6.05
C ASN A 124 9.07 2.93 6.20
N MET A 125 8.11 2.66 7.08
CA MET A 125 7.03 3.59 7.39
C MET A 125 7.43 4.48 8.55
N THR A 126 7.86 5.69 8.25
CA THR A 126 8.29 6.69 9.24
C THR A 126 7.16 7.61 9.71
N SER A 127 6.02 7.61 9.01
CA SER A 127 4.83 8.38 9.38
C SER A 127 3.73 7.49 9.93
N THR A 128 2.92 7.99 10.85
CA THR A 128 1.75 7.26 11.36
C THR A 128 0.72 6.96 10.27
N GLY A 129 0.25 5.71 10.26
CA GLY A 129 -0.78 5.20 9.36
C GLY A 129 -0.24 4.66 8.03
N GLU A 130 -1.02 3.78 7.41
CA GLU A 130 -0.73 3.25 6.07
C GLU A 130 -1.02 4.32 5.00
N ARG A 131 0.01 5.09 4.62
CA ARG A 131 -0.12 6.13 3.59
C ARG A 131 0.04 5.57 2.18
N GLN A 132 -0.77 6.09 1.26
CA GLN A 132 -0.80 5.65 -0.14
C GLN A 132 0.57 5.71 -0.84
N PHE A 133 1.40 6.70 -0.53
CA PHE A 133 2.69 6.87 -1.22
C PHE A 133 3.67 5.71 -0.99
N TYR A 134 3.53 4.94 0.09
CA TYR A 134 4.31 3.72 0.30
C TYR A 134 3.98 2.64 -0.74
N ALA A 135 2.70 2.49 -1.11
CA ALA A 135 2.31 1.60 -2.20
C ALA A 135 2.82 2.13 -3.55
N ILE A 136 2.76 3.45 -3.75
CA ILE A 136 3.19 4.09 -5.00
C ILE A 136 4.70 3.93 -5.22
N VAL A 137 5.55 4.14 -4.21
CA VAL A 137 7.00 3.97 -4.36
C VAL A 137 7.38 2.53 -4.72
N LEU A 138 6.71 1.55 -4.10
CA LEU A 138 6.92 0.14 -4.40
C LEU A 138 6.55 -0.20 -5.85
N LEU A 139 5.42 0.34 -6.35
CA LEU A 139 5.00 0.16 -7.74
C LEU A 139 5.92 0.87 -8.73
N LEU A 140 6.35 2.11 -8.44
CA LEU A 140 7.31 2.84 -9.27
C LEU A 140 8.63 2.08 -9.35
N LYS A 141 9.11 1.52 -8.23
CA LYS A 141 10.29 0.66 -8.22
C LYS A 141 10.10 -0.59 -9.06
N LEU A 142 8.97 -1.27 -8.91
CA LEU A 142 8.67 -2.45 -9.72
C LEU A 142 8.74 -2.14 -11.22
N PHE A 143 8.04 -1.12 -11.67
CA PHE A 143 7.96 -0.79 -13.09
C PHE A 143 9.28 -0.24 -13.67
N SER A 144 10.18 0.32 -12.85
CA SER A 144 11.52 0.69 -13.33
C SER A 144 12.40 -0.52 -13.65
N HIS A 145 12.05 -1.70 -13.10
CA HIS A 145 12.74 -2.96 -13.37
C HIS A 145 11.98 -3.90 -14.32
N LEU A 146 10.77 -3.54 -14.76
CA LEU A 146 9.97 -4.33 -15.69
C LEU A 146 9.98 -3.71 -17.10
N PRO A 147 9.79 -4.52 -18.15
CA PRO A 147 9.53 -4.00 -19.49
C PRO A 147 8.25 -3.15 -19.51
N PRO A 148 8.20 -2.03 -20.26
CA PRO A 148 7.04 -1.14 -20.29
C PRO A 148 5.73 -1.79 -20.76
N SER A 149 5.81 -2.88 -21.52
CA SER A 149 4.64 -3.61 -22.03
C SER A 149 4.17 -4.76 -21.12
N MET A 150 4.80 -4.94 -19.95
CA MET A 150 4.51 -6.06 -19.07
C MET A 150 3.29 -5.79 -18.21
N THR A 151 2.26 -6.63 -18.34
CA THR A 151 1.10 -6.63 -17.46
C THR A 151 1.44 -7.27 -16.11
N VAL A 152 1.03 -6.61 -15.03
CA VAL A 152 1.25 -6.96 -13.63
C VAL A 152 -0.10 -7.07 -12.93
N GLY A 153 -0.43 -8.23 -12.37
CA GLY A 153 -1.59 -8.34 -11.48
C GLY A 153 -1.23 -7.83 -10.08
N LEU A 154 -1.99 -6.91 -9.51
CA LEU A 154 -1.73 -6.33 -8.21
C LEU A 154 -2.84 -6.67 -7.22
N LEU A 155 -2.50 -7.38 -6.15
CA LEU A 155 -3.40 -7.74 -5.06
C LEU A 155 -3.05 -6.91 -3.83
N TYR A 156 -4.02 -6.12 -3.37
CA TYR A 156 -3.88 -5.27 -2.20
C TYR A 156 -5.22 -5.20 -1.46
N ASP A 157 -5.21 -5.23 -0.13
CA ASP A 157 -6.42 -5.24 0.71
C ASP A 157 -7.26 -3.97 0.56
N ILE A 158 -6.61 -2.85 0.25
CA ILE A 158 -7.25 -1.59 -0.18
C ILE A 158 -6.96 -1.25 -1.66
N GLY A 159 -6.75 -2.29 -2.48
CA GLY A 159 -6.43 -2.16 -3.90
C GLY A 159 -7.46 -1.34 -4.70
N CYS A 160 -8.75 -1.44 -4.37
CA CYS A 160 -9.79 -0.65 -5.06
C CYS A 160 -9.69 0.86 -4.79
N GLN A 161 -9.27 1.29 -3.59
CA GLN A 161 -9.04 2.71 -3.33
C GLN A 161 -7.75 3.18 -3.97
N LEU A 162 -6.72 2.32 -4.03
CA LEU A 162 -5.49 2.63 -4.73
C LEU A 162 -5.78 2.83 -6.23
N GLU A 163 -6.53 1.93 -6.87
CA GLU A 163 -7.01 2.07 -8.26
C GLU A 163 -7.81 3.36 -8.45
N ARG A 164 -8.83 3.60 -7.60
CA ARG A 164 -9.66 4.81 -7.63
C ARG A 164 -8.83 6.08 -7.52
N SER A 165 -7.85 6.10 -6.61
CA SER A 165 -6.96 7.24 -6.40
C SER A 165 -6.03 7.45 -7.59
N CYS A 166 -5.52 6.38 -8.22
CA CYS A 166 -4.71 6.47 -9.43
C CYS A 166 -5.48 7.01 -10.63
N ILE A 167 -6.76 6.66 -10.76
CA ILE A 167 -7.63 7.23 -11.80
C ILE A 167 -7.94 8.70 -11.49
N LYS A 168 -8.39 8.98 -10.26
CA LYS A 168 -8.85 10.31 -9.84
C LYS A 168 -7.75 11.38 -9.90
N TRP A 169 -6.54 11.04 -9.46
CA TRP A 169 -5.42 11.98 -9.35
C TRP A 169 -4.34 11.74 -10.39
N ASP A 170 -4.63 10.92 -11.39
CA ASP A 170 -3.68 10.65 -12.46
C ASP A 170 -2.35 10.03 -11.99
N LEU A 171 -2.36 9.23 -10.92
CA LEU A 171 -1.15 8.57 -10.42
C LEU A 171 -0.80 7.39 -11.33
N LEU A 172 0.51 7.12 -11.47
CA LEU A 172 1.04 6.02 -12.29
C LEU A 172 0.64 6.08 -13.77
N ASP A 173 0.39 7.28 -14.32
CA ASP A 173 -0.16 7.49 -15.66
C ASP A 173 0.47 6.61 -16.77
N GLY A 174 1.79 6.42 -16.77
CA GLY A 174 2.48 5.54 -17.74
C GLY A 174 2.39 4.03 -17.50
N TYR A 175 1.84 3.58 -16.37
CA TYR A 175 1.82 2.18 -15.95
C TYR A 175 0.41 1.64 -15.66
N ARG A 176 -0.62 2.50 -15.56
CA ARG A 176 -1.99 2.10 -15.17
C ARG A 176 -2.54 0.99 -16.05
N ASP A 177 -2.37 1.08 -17.36
CA ASP A 177 -2.87 0.07 -18.32
C ASP A 177 -2.15 -1.28 -18.19
N CYS A 178 -0.97 -1.27 -17.57
CA CYS A 178 -0.21 -2.47 -17.28
C CYS A 178 -0.63 -3.11 -15.93
N ILE A 179 -1.47 -2.48 -15.12
CA ILE A 179 -1.87 -3.00 -13.81
C ILE A 179 -3.26 -3.64 -13.90
N VAL A 180 -3.33 -4.93 -13.52
CA VAL A 180 -4.60 -5.63 -13.29
C VAL A 180 -4.88 -5.65 -11.80
N TRP A 181 -5.80 -4.79 -11.36
CA TRP A 181 -6.18 -4.66 -9.96
C TRP A 181 -7.01 -5.85 -9.46
N GLY A 182 -6.54 -6.45 -8.37
CA GLY A 182 -7.24 -7.45 -7.59
C GLY A 182 -7.45 -6.94 -6.16
N ILE A 183 -8.60 -7.28 -5.58
CA ILE A 183 -8.94 -6.94 -4.19
C ILE A 183 -8.75 -8.19 -3.35
N SER A 184 -7.91 -8.10 -2.33
CA SER A 184 -7.84 -9.16 -1.32
C SER A 184 -8.98 -8.95 -0.33
N VAL A 185 -9.94 -9.87 -0.29
CA VAL A 185 -10.95 -9.89 0.76
C VAL A 185 -10.33 -10.61 1.96
N LEU A 186 -9.62 -9.86 2.80
CA LEU A 186 -9.21 -10.34 4.11
C LEU A 186 -10.37 -10.07 5.07
N GLU A 187 -11.14 -11.11 5.41
CA GLU A 187 -11.99 -11.08 6.60
C GLU A 187 -11.08 -10.92 7.82
N LYS A 188 -10.99 -9.69 8.36
CA LYS A 188 -10.37 -9.46 9.66
C LYS A 188 -11.29 -10.08 10.72
N LYS A 189 -10.98 -11.32 11.10
CA LYS A 189 -11.67 -12.07 12.16
C LYS A 189 -11.21 -11.63 13.55
#